data_AF-A0A8K0CN63-F1
#
_entry.id   AF-A0A8K0CN63-F1
#
_cell.length_a   1.000
_cell.length_b   1.000
_cell.length_c   1.000
_cell.angle_alpha   90.00
_cell.angle_beta   90.00
_cell.angle_gamma   90.00
#
_symmetry.space_group_name_H-M   'P 1'
#
loop_
_entity.id
_entity.type
_entity.pdbx_description
1 polymer ?
#
loop_
_entity_poly.entity_id
_entity_poly.type
_entity_poly.pdbx_seq_one_letter_code
_entity_poly.pdbx_strand_id
1 'polypeptide(L)'
;RYFVNSEYHSGNGPAFLFIGGEGMLNQYWTNGGAWIEFAKKYKALCFAVEHRFYGKSQPTGDTTIQSLQYLSSKQALADLRYFMQNMNSKHRLNANTKWIAFGGSYAGNLAAWLRLKSPDLVHGAVASSAPVLAKLDFS
;
A
#
# COMPACT_ATOMS: atom_id res chain seq x y z
N ARG A 1 6.90 -0.59 8.89
CA ARG A 1 7.28 0.84 8.76
C ARG A 1 6.40 1.51 7.70
N TYR A 2 6.16 2.81 7.80
CA TYR A 2 5.46 3.58 6.76
C TYR A 2 5.98 5.03 6.74
N PHE A 3 5.72 5.72 5.63
CA PHE A 3 5.91 7.16 5.49
C PHE A 3 4.56 7.83 5.19
N VAL A 4 4.42 9.08 5.59
CA VAL A 4 3.23 9.89 5.34
C VAL A 4 3.66 11.20 4.69
N ASN A 5 2.91 11.64 3.69
CA ASN A 5 3.02 12.97 3.11
C ASN A 5 1.62 13.62 3.12
N SER A 6 1.49 14.69 3.88
CA SER A 6 0.25 15.48 4.02
C SER A 6 0.34 16.86 3.38
N GLU A 7 1.41 17.17 2.65
CA GLU A 7 1.69 18.50 2.06
C GLU A 7 0.54 19.00 1.18
N TYR A 8 -0.10 18.09 0.44
CA TYR A 8 -1.17 18.44 -0.52
C TYR A 8 -2.58 18.26 0.03
N HIS A 9 -2.72 17.76 1.27
CA HIS A 9 -4.01 17.37 1.79
C HIS A 9 -4.83 18.57 2.24
N SER A 10 -6.07 18.68 1.75
CA SER A 10 -6.99 19.77 2.10
C SER A 10 -7.97 19.42 3.24
N GLY A 11 -7.78 18.29 3.92
CA GLY A 11 -8.66 17.79 4.99
C GLY A 11 -9.83 16.93 4.51
N ASN A 12 -10.32 17.16 3.28
CA ASN A 12 -11.47 16.44 2.71
C ASN A 12 -11.12 15.58 1.47
N GLY A 13 -9.87 15.57 1.05
CA GLY A 13 -9.42 14.76 -0.09
C GLY A 13 -9.37 13.25 0.19
N PRO A 14 -9.12 12.44 -0.85
CA PRO A 14 -8.95 11.00 -0.70
C PRO A 14 -7.67 10.66 0.08
N ALA A 15 -7.55 9.41 0.49
CA ALA A 15 -6.32 8.86 1.04
C ALA A 15 -5.68 7.92 0.00
N PHE A 16 -4.41 8.15 -0.30
CA PHE A 16 -3.63 7.33 -1.23
C PHE A 16 -2.71 6.40 -0.47
N LEU A 17 -2.72 5.12 -0.85
CA LEU A 17 -1.88 4.08 -0.27
C LEU A 17 -0.91 3.56 -1.33
N PHE A 18 0.35 3.94 -1.24
CA PHE A 18 1.43 3.32 -2.00
C PHE A 18 1.92 2.07 -1.27
N ILE A 19 1.84 0.91 -1.93
CA ILE A 19 2.28 -0.37 -1.40
C ILE A 19 3.75 -0.57 -1.79
N GLY A 20 4.64 -0.61 -0.80
CA GLY A 20 6.02 -1.03 -1.02
C GLY A 20 6.07 -2.49 -1.46
N GLY A 21 6.85 -2.78 -2.49
CA GLY A 21 7.08 -4.15 -2.97
C GLY A 21 8.18 -4.87 -2.21
N GLU A 22 8.95 -5.67 -2.93
CA GLU A 22 9.98 -6.58 -2.44
C GLU A 22 11.31 -5.86 -2.17
N GLY A 23 11.26 -4.76 -1.41
CA GLY A 23 12.45 -3.96 -1.15
C GLY A 23 12.27 -2.96 -0.02
N MET A 24 13.40 -2.36 0.38
CA MET A 24 13.38 -1.31 1.39
C MET A 24 12.61 -0.10 0.85
N LEU A 25 11.60 0.32 1.61
CA LEU A 25 10.88 1.56 1.36
C LEU A 25 11.76 2.75 1.72
N ASN A 26 11.82 3.69 0.80
CA ASN A 26 12.50 4.98 0.95
C ASN A 26 11.46 6.12 1.01
N GLN A 27 11.69 7.12 1.86
CA GLN A 27 10.82 8.31 1.94
C GLN A 27 10.75 9.08 0.62
N TYR A 28 11.77 8.99 -0.24
CA TYR A 28 11.74 9.57 -1.59
C TYR A 28 10.48 9.18 -2.38
N TRP A 29 9.95 7.96 -2.19
CA TRP A 29 8.76 7.50 -2.89
C TRP A 29 7.50 8.30 -2.55
N THR A 30 7.46 9.02 -1.42
CA THR A 30 6.33 9.91 -1.06
C THR A 30 6.44 11.32 -1.62
N ASN A 31 7.50 11.63 -2.37
CA ASN A 31 7.79 12.99 -2.84
C ASN A 31 7.79 13.10 -4.38
N GLY A 32 7.67 12.00 -5.11
CA GLY A 32 7.69 12.01 -6.58
C GLY A 32 6.97 10.83 -7.23
N GLY A 33 6.80 10.93 -8.55
CA GLY A 33 6.11 9.95 -9.38
C GLY A 33 4.64 10.28 -9.63
N ALA A 34 4.02 9.55 -10.56
CA ALA A 34 2.66 9.84 -11.05
C ALA A 34 1.60 9.88 -9.93
N TRP A 35 1.73 9.04 -8.90
CA TRP A 35 0.78 9.01 -7.78
C TRP A 35 0.81 10.29 -6.93
N ILE A 36 1.96 10.95 -6.83
CA ILE A 36 2.10 12.25 -6.17
C ILE A 36 1.51 13.38 -7.02
N GLU A 37 1.65 13.32 -8.33
CA GLU A 37 0.96 14.28 -9.22
C GLU A 37 -0.57 14.17 -9.11
N PHE A 38 -1.09 12.95 -8.98
CA PHE A 38 -2.49 12.74 -8.62
C PHE A 38 -2.81 13.28 -7.23
N ALA A 39 -1.93 13.08 -6.24
CA ALA A 39 -2.16 13.59 -4.90
C ALA A 39 -2.28 15.12 -4.86
N LYS A 40 -1.42 15.83 -5.61
CA LYS A 40 -1.48 17.30 -5.79
C LYS A 40 -2.80 17.75 -6.41
N LYS A 41 -3.27 17.03 -7.44
CA LYS A 41 -4.52 17.31 -8.16
C LYS A 41 -5.75 17.07 -7.29
N TYR A 42 -5.79 15.93 -6.60
CA TYR A 42 -6.96 15.49 -5.83
C TYR A 42 -6.90 15.87 -4.34
N LYS A 43 -5.85 16.57 -3.92
CA LYS A 43 -5.60 16.98 -2.52
C LYS A 43 -5.56 15.80 -1.55
N ALA A 44 -4.86 14.75 -1.97
CA ALA A 44 -4.84 13.48 -1.24
C ALA A 44 -3.88 13.50 -0.04
N LEU A 45 -4.23 12.74 1.00
CA LEU A 45 -3.31 12.34 2.06
C LEU A 45 -2.55 11.08 1.61
N CYS A 46 -1.23 11.13 1.56
CA CYS A 46 -0.42 10.04 1.02
C CYS A 46 0.22 9.20 2.12
N PHE A 47 0.10 7.89 2.00
CA PHE A 47 0.81 6.91 2.82
C PHE A 47 1.59 5.96 1.93
N ALA A 48 2.85 5.70 2.27
CA ALA A 48 3.62 4.62 1.68
C ALA A 48 3.96 3.59 2.75
N VAL A 49 3.59 2.33 2.54
CA VAL A 49 3.73 1.27 3.55
C VAL A 49 4.78 0.25 3.13
N GLU A 50 5.73 -0.03 4.02
CA GLU A 50 6.80 -1.00 3.77
C GLU A 50 6.29 -2.40 4.05
N HIS A 51 6.43 -3.28 3.06
CA HIS A 51 6.02 -4.67 3.14
C HIS A 51 6.72 -5.42 4.27
N ARG A 52 6.00 -6.34 4.93
CA ARG A 52 6.59 -7.23 5.94
C ARG A 52 7.79 -8.01 5.38
N PHE A 53 8.80 -8.22 6.22
CA PHE A 53 10.11 -8.83 5.92
C PHE A 53 11.04 -8.03 5.01
N TYR A 54 10.63 -6.85 4.51
CA TYR A 54 11.49 -6.00 3.69
C TYR A 54 11.94 -4.75 4.44
N GLY A 55 13.17 -4.33 4.17
CA GLY A 55 13.77 -3.16 4.79
C GLY A 55 13.76 -3.23 6.31
N LYS A 56 13.11 -2.26 6.97
CA LYS A 56 13.02 -2.19 8.43
C LYS A 56 11.74 -2.81 8.99
N SER A 57 10.83 -3.30 8.15
CA SER A 57 9.64 -4.06 8.57
C SER A 57 10.01 -5.52 8.83
N GLN A 58 10.58 -5.84 9.99
CA GLN A 58 11.01 -7.20 10.36
C GLN A 58 10.17 -7.75 11.53
N PRO A 59 9.06 -8.49 11.26
CA PRO A 59 8.15 -8.94 12.31
C PRO A 59 8.78 -9.91 13.32
N THR A 60 9.71 -10.75 12.87
CA THR A 60 10.39 -11.77 13.68
C THR A 60 11.85 -11.42 13.96
N GLY A 61 12.39 -10.39 13.30
CA GLY A 61 13.81 -10.00 13.41
C GLY A 61 14.79 -10.86 12.61
N ASP A 62 14.32 -11.92 11.92
CA ASP A 62 15.15 -12.80 11.10
C ASP A 62 14.40 -13.28 9.82
N THR A 63 15.13 -13.95 8.93
CA THR A 63 14.61 -14.57 7.70
C THR A 63 14.81 -16.08 7.69
N THR A 64 14.70 -16.73 8.85
CA THR A 64 14.74 -18.20 8.94
C THR A 64 13.52 -18.82 8.27
N ILE A 65 13.59 -20.10 7.85
CA ILE A 65 12.44 -20.81 7.24
C ILE A 65 11.23 -20.80 8.17
N GLN A 66 11.44 -20.94 9.48
CA GLN A 66 10.38 -20.85 10.48
C GLN A 66 9.73 -19.47 10.50
N SER A 67 10.50 -18.38 10.41
CA SER A 67 9.95 -17.02 10.34
C SER A 67 9.24 -16.73 9.03
N LEU A 68 9.77 -17.23 7.91
CA LEU A 68 9.23 -16.98 6.57
C LEU A 68 7.83 -17.59 6.36
N GLN A 69 7.34 -18.45 7.25
CA GLN A 69 5.94 -18.87 7.25
C GLN A 69 4.96 -17.68 7.34
N TYR A 70 5.40 -16.54 7.89
CA TYR A 70 4.61 -15.31 7.98
C TYR A 70 4.76 -14.38 6.77
N LEU A 71 5.64 -14.70 5.82
CA LEU A 71 5.83 -13.95 4.57
C LEU A 71 4.88 -14.50 3.50
N SER A 72 3.68 -13.93 3.42
CA SER A 72 2.73 -14.25 2.35
C SER A 72 1.93 -13.02 1.91
N SER A 73 1.44 -13.04 0.67
CA SER A 73 0.55 -11.99 0.16
C SER A 73 -0.73 -11.86 0.98
N LYS A 74 -1.30 -12.98 1.46
CA LYS A 74 -2.47 -12.97 2.37
C LYS A 74 -2.21 -12.14 3.62
N GLN A 75 -1.06 -12.36 4.24
CA GLN A 75 -0.66 -11.63 5.43
C GLN A 75 -0.32 -10.16 5.15
N ALA A 76 0.34 -9.87 4.03
CA ALA A 76 0.60 -8.49 3.60
C ALA A 76 -0.70 -7.71 3.35
N LEU A 77 -1.70 -8.33 2.72
CA LEU A 77 -3.02 -7.71 2.53
C LEU A 77 -3.72 -7.43 3.87
N ALA A 78 -3.57 -8.33 4.84
CA ALA A 78 -4.09 -8.12 6.20
C ALA A 78 -3.40 -6.92 6.88
N ASP A 79 -2.07 -6.78 6.74
CA ASP A 79 -1.33 -5.62 7.26
C ASP A 79 -1.82 -4.31 6.64
N LEU A 80 -2.04 -4.28 5.32
CA LEU A 80 -2.50 -3.09 4.62
C LEU A 80 -3.91 -2.68 5.07
N ARG A 81 -4.83 -3.65 5.18
CA ARG A 81 -6.17 -3.38 5.71
C ARG A 81 -6.12 -2.86 7.14
N TYR A 82 -5.35 -3.51 8.02
CA TYR A 82 -5.17 -3.08 9.40
C TYR A 82 -4.57 -1.68 9.47
N PHE A 83 -3.55 -1.39 8.65
CA PHE A 83 -2.93 -0.08 8.56
C PHE A 83 -3.95 1.01 8.18
N MET A 84 -4.74 0.79 7.13
CA MET A 84 -5.75 1.75 6.68
C MET A 84 -6.80 2.05 7.76
N GLN A 85 -7.27 1.02 8.48
CA GLN A 85 -8.19 1.20 9.59
C GLN A 85 -7.58 2.05 10.71
N ASN A 86 -6.32 1.78 11.07
CA ASN A 86 -5.62 2.59 12.07
C ASN A 86 -5.37 4.02 11.61
N MET A 87 -5.06 4.23 10.33
CA MET A 87 -4.87 5.58 9.79
C MET A 87 -6.18 6.36 9.71
N ASN A 88 -7.31 5.70 9.44
CA ASN A 88 -8.62 6.34 9.53
C ASN A 88 -8.87 6.90 10.93
N SER A 89 -8.62 6.12 11.98
CA SER A 89 -8.77 6.57 13.36
C SER A 89 -7.74 7.65 13.73
N LYS A 90 -6.47 7.43 13.40
CA LYS A 90 -5.35 8.33 13.76
C LYS A 90 -5.45 9.70 13.12
N HIS A 91 -5.91 9.75 11.86
CA HIS A 91 -6.05 11.00 11.09
C HIS A 91 -7.49 11.53 11.06
N ARG A 92 -8.41 10.91 11.82
CA ARG A 92 -9.84 11.28 11.87
C ARG A 92 -10.45 11.36 10.45
N LEU A 93 -10.07 10.43 9.58
CA LEU A 93 -10.62 10.36 8.23
C LEU A 93 -12.09 9.97 8.32
N ASN A 94 -12.95 10.74 7.65
CA ASN A 94 -14.38 10.54 7.71
C ASN A 94 -14.81 9.35 6.82
N ALA A 95 -16.06 8.89 7.00
CA ALA A 95 -16.60 7.77 6.22
C ALA A 95 -16.67 8.03 4.71
N ASN A 96 -16.59 9.30 4.28
CA ASN A 96 -16.58 9.69 2.88
C ASN A 96 -15.17 9.68 2.27
N THR A 97 -14.10 9.60 3.08
CA THR A 97 -12.72 9.54 2.57
C THR A 97 -12.53 8.29 1.70
N LYS A 98 -12.17 8.53 0.44
CA LYS A 98 -11.95 7.47 -0.55
C LYS A 98 -10.50 7.01 -0.52
N TRP A 99 -10.29 5.73 -0.27
CA TRP A 99 -8.96 5.13 -0.36
C TRP A 99 -8.65 4.61 -1.76
N ILE A 100 -7.50 5.00 -2.30
CA ILE A 100 -6.98 4.51 -3.58
C ILE A 100 -5.62 3.84 -3.34
N ALA A 101 -5.50 2.57 -3.72
CA ALA A 101 -4.26 1.81 -3.60
C ALA A 101 -3.40 1.94 -4.87
N PHE A 102 -2.09 2.03 -4.71
CA PHE A 102 -1.11 2.13 -5.78
C PHE A 102 -0.02 1.08 -5.56
N GLY A 103 0.40 0.42 -6.64
CA GLY A 103 1.53 -0.50 -6.60
C GLY A 103 2.02 -0.85 -8.00
N GLY A 104 3.30 -1.25 -8.10
CA GLY A 104 3.93 -1.71 -9.33
C GLY A 104 4.39 -3.16 -9.22
N SER A 105 4.39 -3.92 -10.33
CA SER A 105 4.83 -5.33 -10.34
C SER A 105 4.03 -6.17 -9.31
N TYR A 106 4.71 -6.91 -8.42
CA TYR A 106 4.08 -7.60 -7.30
C TYR A 106 3.24 -6.70 -6.40
N ALA A 107 3.71 -5.50 -6.07
CA ALA A 107 2.91 -4.55 -5.30
C ALA A 107 1.67 -4.10 -6.08
N GLY A 108 1.71 -4.13 -7.41
CA GLY A 108 0.54 -3.96 -8.27
C GLY A 108 -0.48 -5.09 -8.10
N ASN A 109 -0.02 -6.35 -7.99
CA ASN A 109 -0.89 -7.48 -7.64
C ASN A 109 -1.53 -7.26 -6.27
N LEU A 110 -0.74 -6.83 -5.27
CA LEU A 110 -1.26 -6.50 -3.94
C LEU A 110 -2.30 -5.38 -4.00
N ALA A 111 -2.10 -4.32 -4.80
CA ALA A 111 -3.07 -3.24 -4.96
C ALA A 111 -4.41 -3.75 -5.53
N ALA A 112 -4.34 -4.55 -6.61
CA ALA A 112 -5.52 -5.15 -7.21
C ALA A 112 -6.25 -6.09 -6.24
N TRP A 113 -5.52 -6.98 -5.56
CA TRP A 113 -6.09 -7.92 -4.60
C TRP A 113 -6.63 -7.24 -3.35
N LEU A 114 -6.01 -6.15 -2.89
CA LEU A 114 -6.51 -5.36 -1.78
C LEU A 114 -7.87 -4.75 -2.11
N ARG A 115 -8.03 -4.18 -3.33
CA ARG A 115 -9.32 -3.69 -3.81
C ARG A 115 -10.38 -4.78 -3.89
N LEU A 116 -9.98 -5.97 -4.37
CA LEU A 116 -10.87 -7.12 -4.52
C LEU A 116 -11.32 -7.69 -3.17
N LYS A 117 -10.40 -7.79 -2.19
CA LYS A 117 -10.64 -8.46 -0.91
C LYS A 117 -11.14 -7.52 0.19
N SER A 118 -10.98 -6.21 0.04
CA SER A 118 -11.45 -5.18 0.98
C SER A 118 -12.25 -4.09 0.28
N PRO A 119 -13.34 -4.44 -0.43
CA PRO A 119 -14.12 -3.48 -1.21
C PRO A 119 -14.86 -2.45 -0.37
N ASP A 120 -15.06 -2.76 0.92
CA ASP A 120 -15.64 -1.88 1.94
C ASP A 120 -14.71 -0.73 2.34
N LEU A 121 -13.40 -0.91 2.16
CA LEU A 121 -12.37 0.03 2.60
C LEU A 121 -11.69 0.72 1.41
N VAL A 122 -11.38 -0.04 0.36
CA VAL A 122 -10.59 0.40 -0.79
C VAL A 122 -11.53 0.67 -1.96
N HIS A 123 -11.51 1.91 -2.46
CA HIS A 123 -12.46 2.36 -3.48
C HIS A 123 -11.92 2.15 -4.90
N GLY A 124 -10.61 2.24 -5.07
CA GLY A 124 -9.93 2.00 -6.34
C GLY A 124 -8.51 1.50 -6.16
N ALA A 125 -7.94 0.93 -7.22
CA ALA A 125 -6.56 0.51 -7.26
C ALA A 125 -5.93 0.87 -8.61
N VAL A 126 -4.67 1.29 -8.59
CA VAL A 126 -3.79 1.47 -9.74
C VAL A 126 -2.70 0.41 -9.66
N ALA A 127 -2.91 -0.68 -10.40
CA ALA A 127 -2.05 -1.85 -10.43
C ALA A 127 -1.12 -1.79 -11.66
N SER A 128 -0.03 -1.05 -11.54
CA SER A 128 0.89 -0.79 -12.65
C SER A 128 1.75 -2.02 -12.96
N SER A 129 1.74 -2.47 -14.23
CA SER A 129 2.51 -3.64 -14.69
C SER A 129 2.37 -4.87 -13.79
N ALA A 130 1.15 -5.09 -13.29
CA ALA A 130 0.83 -6.14 -12.34
C ALA A 130 0.55 -7.47 -13.06
N PRO A 131 1.36 -8.52 -12.86
CA PRO A 131 1.07 -9.85 -13.41
C PRO A 131 0.00 -10.55 -12.55
N VAL A 132 -1.23 -10.02 -12.58
CA VAL A 132 -2.34 -10.48 -11.72
C VAL A 132 -2.77 -11.91 -12.06
N LEU A 133 -2.58 -12.30 -13.31
CA LEU A 133 -2.70 -13.68 -13.76
C LEU A 133 -1.34 -14.36 -13.56
N ALA A 134 -1.19 -15.09 -12.46
CA ALA A 134 -0.01 -15.91 -12.23
C ALA A 134 0.00 -17.05 -13.27
N LYS A 135 0.99 -17.04 -14.16
CA LYS A 135 1.25 -18.15 -15.08
C LYS A 135 2.42 -18.97 -14.53
N LEU A 136 2.27 -20.29 -14.54
CA LEU A 136 3.35 -21.21 -14.22
C LEU A 136 4.38 -21.27 -15.34
N ASP A 137 3.92 -21.09 -16.58
CA ASP A 137 4.71 -21.11 -17.80
C ASP A 137 4.34 -19.89 -18.67
N PHE A 138 5.37 -19.21 -19.19
CA PHE A 138 5.24 -18.03 -20.04
C PHE A 138 5.57 -18.32 -21.51
N SER A 139 5.85 -19.59 -21.85
CA SER A 139 6.04 -20.06 -23.22
C SER A 139 4.74 -20.22 -24.01
#